data_AF-A0A838P892-F1
#
_entry.id   AF-A0A838P892-F1
#
_cell.length_a   1.000
_cell.length_b   1.000
_cell.length_c   1.000
_cell.angle_alpha   90.00
_cell.angle_beta   90.00
_cell.angle_gamma   90.00
#
_symmetry.space_group_name_H-M   'P 1'
#
loop_
_entity.id
_entity.type
_entity.pdbx_description
1 polymer ?
#
loop_
_entity_poly.entity_id
_entity_poly.type
_entity_poly.pdbx_seq_one_letter_code
_entity_poly.pdbx_strand_id
1 'polypeptide(L)'
;MWTTNDGEEAMVTDAAEIHSLLEQCQQQDRAAFAELFNRYHVQVFRSAYLITRRQDAADDITQLVFVELFSAFRRFDLRRPFLPWLYRIVHNVSVDYLKRDRRGRALTPTTDAQFDTLLGPDPTPGPAEQAEQADEDDHPPPPRRGDEFSDEHRPVFRRPRGR
;
A
#
# COMPACT_ATOMS: atom_id res chain seq x y z
N MET A 1 20.30 39.10 1.32
CA MET A 1 18.88 38.99 1.68
C MET A 1 18.12 38.75 0.38
N TRP A 2 17.97 37.47 0.02
CA TRP A 2 17.30 36.99 -1.20
C TRP A 2 16.26 35.98 -0.74
N THR A 3 15.00 36.24 -1.08
CA THR A 3 13.82 35.46 -0.74
C THR A 3 13.72 34.29 -1.72
N THR A 4 14.18 33.11 -1.30
CA THR A 4 13.87 31.85 -2.00
C THR A 4 12.76 31.22 -1.22
N ASN A 5 11.51 31.42 -1.66
CA ASN A 5 10.36 30.77 -1.05
C ASN A 5 9.31 30.36 -2.10
N ASP A 6 9.27 30.99 -3.29
CA ASP A 6 8.25 30.69 -4.31
C ASP A 6 8.35 29.27 -4.92
N GLY A 7 9.55 28.67 -4.96
CA GLY A 7 9.76 27.35 -5.58
C GLY A 7 9.43 26.15 -4.68
N GLU A 8 9.71 26.24 -3.38
CA GLU A 8 9.33 25.21 -2.40
C GLU A 8 7.83 25.30 -2.08
N GLU A 9 7.25 26.49 -2.04
CA GLU A 9 5.81 26.67 -1.87
C GLU A 9 5.01 26.08 -3.04
N ALA A 10 5.44 26.25 -4.29
CA ALA A 10 4.76 25.66 -5.46
C ALA A 10 4.78 24.11 -5.46
N MET A 11 5.90 23.48 -5.09
CA MET A 11 6.01 22.02 -5.00
C MET A 11 5.21 21.44 -3.82
N VAL A 12 5.19 22.12 -2.68
CA VAL A 12 4.39 21.72 -1.50
C VAL A 12 2.90 21.90 -1.76
N THR A 13 2.51 22.93 -2.53
CA THR A 13 1.12 23.18 -2.92
C THR A 13 0.62 22.08 -3.85
N ASP A 14 1.42 21.62 -4.84
CA ASP A 14 1.03 20.52 -5.72
C ASP A 14 0.80 19.21 -4.96
N ALA A 15 1.64 18.89 -3.96
CA ALA A 15 1.46 17.69 -3.13
C ALA A 15 0.21 17.77 -2.24
N ALA A 16 -0.07 18.94 -1.65
CA ALA A 16 -1.26 19.17 -0.84
C ALA A 16 -2.55 19.17 -1.69
N GLU A 17 -2.49 19.75 -2.90
CA GLU A 17 -3.56 19.71 -3.88
C GLU A 17 -3.86 18.27 -4.32
N ILE A 18 -2.83 17.48 -4.64
CA ILE A 18 -2.99 16.07 -4.98
C ILE A 18 -3.65 15.33 -3.81
N HIS A 19 -3.21 15.53 -2.58
CA HIS A 19 -3.82 14.88 -1.41
C HIS A 19 -5.32 15.20 -1.29
N SER A 20 -5.71 16.47 -1.45
CA SER A 20 -7.12 16.89 -1.45
C SER A 20 -7.92 16.26 -2.60
N LEU A 21 -7.34 16.14 -3.80
CA LEU A 21 -7.97 15.44 -4.93
C LEU A 21 -8.18 13.96 -4.63
N LEU A 22 -7.21 13.30 -3.98
CA LEU A 22 -7.31 11.89 -3.61
C LEU A 22 -8.42 11.66 -2.58
N GLU A 23 -8.56 12.53 -1.58
CA GLU A 23 -9.67 12.50 -0.60
C GLU A 23 -11.04 12.61 -1.28
N GLN A 24 -11.19 13.53 -2.24
CA GLN A 24 -12.43 13.70 -3.00
C GLN A 24 -12.70 12.48 -3.92
N CYS A 25 -11.66 11.89 -4.50
CA CYS A 25 -11.77 10.67 -5.30
C CYS A 25 -12.24 9.46 -4.46
N GLN A 26 -11.85 9.36 -3.19
CA GLN A 26 -12.38 8.33 -2.28
C GLN A 26 -13.89 8.46 -2.08
N GLN A 27 -14.41 9.68 -2.10
CA GLN A 27 -15.85 9.99 -2.03
C GLN A 27 -16.55 9.80 -3.38
N GLN A 28 -15.84 9.30 -4.40
CA GLN A 28 -16.33 9.07 -5.76
C GLN A 28 -16.77 10.36 -6.46
N ASP A 29 -16.13 11.49 -6.12
CA ASP A 29 -16.31 12.76 -6.83
C ASP A 29 -15.73 12.67 -8.24
N ARG A 30 -16.57 12.89 -9.24
CA ARG A 30 -16.21 12.82 -10.66
C ARG A 30 -15.37 14.01 -11.11
N ALA A 31 -15.58 15.19 -10.52
CA ALA A 31 -14.83 16.39 -10.88
C ALA A 31 -13.37 16.26 -10.40
N ALA A 32 -13.18 15.80 -9.15
CA ALA A 32 -11.86 15.52 -8.62
C ALA A 32 -11.12 14.43 -9.44
N PHE A 33 -11.85 13.38 -9.84
CA PHE A 33 -11.28 12.33 -10.66
C PHE A 33 -10.89 12.82 -12.07
N ALA A 34 -11.69 13.71 -12.68
CA ALA A 34 -11.36 14.31 -13.97
C ALA A 34 -10.08 15.16 -13.89
N GLU A 35 -9.90 15.91 -12.80
CA GLU A 35 -8.67 16.67 -12.56
C GLU A 35 -7.47 15.74 -12.39
N LEU A 36 -7.61 14.67 -11.60
CA LEU A 36 -6.58 13.65 -11.45
C LEU A 36 -6.22 12.99 -12.80
N PHE A 37 -7.22 12.69 -13.64
CA PHE A 37 -7.02 12.18 -14.99
C PHE A 37 -6.18 13.14 -15.82
N ASN A 38 -6.54 14.43 -15.84
CA ASN A 38 -5.81 15.45 -16.61
C ASN A 38 -4.33 15.51 -16.20
N ARG A 39 -4.04 15.39 -14.90
CA ARG A 39 -2.66 15.41 -14.39
C ARG A 39 -1.86 14.16 -14.78
N TYR A 40 -2.44 12.96 -14.64
CA TYR A 40 -1.68 11.71 -14.73
C TYR A 40 -1.82 10.93 -16.04
N HIS A 41 -2.76 11.27 -16.93
CA HIS A 41 -3.03 10.47 -18.14
C HIS A 41 -1.79 10.30 -19.04
N VAL A 42 -1.00 11.36 -19.24
CA VAL A 42 0.22 11.29 -20.07
C VAL A 42 1.26 10.35 -19.45
N GLN A 43 1.43 10.39 -18.12
CA GLN A 43 2.38 9.53 -17.42
C GLN A 43 1.95 8.06 -17.46
N VAL A 44 0.65 7.80 -17.25
CA VAL A 44 0.06 6.46 -17.38
C VAL A 44 0.26 5.92 -18.80
N PHE A 45 -0.08 6.71 -19.82
CA PHE A 45 0.08 6.33 -21.22
C PHE A 45 1.54 6.02 -21.56
N ARG A 46 2.48 6.88 -21.15
CA ARG A 46 3.92 6.66 -21.37
C ARG A 46 4.39 5.36 -20.73
N SER A 47 3.97 5.09 -19.49
CA SER A 47 4.30 3.85 -18.79
C SER A 47 3.73 2.62 -19.50
N ALA A 48 2.46 2.66 -19.91
CA ALA A 48 1.84 1.59 -20.69
C ALA A 48 2.53 1.37 -22.04
N TYR A 49 2.93 2.45 -22.72
CA TYR A 49 3.67 2.40 -23.98
C TYR A 49 5.07 1.80 -23.82
N LEU A 50 5.78 2.10 -22.72
CA LEU A 50 7.09 1.50 -22.45
C LEU A 50 7.00 -0.03 -22.27
N ILE A 51 5.88 -0.52 -21.71
CA ILE A 51 5.62 -1.95 -21.50
C ILE A 51 5.19 -2.63 -22.82
N THR A 52 4.26 -2.03 -23.56
CA THR A 52 3.63 -2.66 -24.74
C THR A 52 4.35 -2.39 -26.05
N ARG A 53 5.09 -1.28 -26.14
CA ARG A 53 5.72 -0.74 -27.37
C ARG A 53 4.74 -0.55 -28.52
N ARG A 54 3.46 -0.34 -28.19
CA ARG A 54 2.33 -0.23 -29.13
C ARG A 54 1.41 0.89 -28.68
N GLN A 55 1.15 1.85 -29.57
CA GLN A 55 0.33 3.02 -29.24
C GLN A 55 -1.14 2.65 -28.98
N ASP A 56 -1.72 1.83 -29.86
CA ASP A 56 -3.09 1.32 -29.73
C ASP A 56 -3.31 0.59 -28.41
N ALA A 57 -2.39 -0.31 -28.05
CA ALA A 57 -2.45 -1.03 -26.77
C ALA A 57 -2.28 -0.09 -25.56
N ALA A 58 -1.41 0.92 -25.67
CA ALA A 58 -1.19 1.88 -24.59
C ALA A 58 -2.41 2.78 -24.34
N ASP A 59 -3.13 3.19 -25.39
CA ASP A 59 -4.39 3.94 -25.28
C ASP A 59 -5.45 3.10 -24.55
N ASP A 60 -5.65 1.85 -24.98
CA ASP A 60 -6.61 0.92 -24.35
C ASP A 60 -6.27 0.66 -22.87
N ILE A 61 -5.01 0.38 -22.57
CA ILE A 61 -4.53 0.17 -21.21
C ILE A 61 -4.75 1.42 -20.36
N THR A 62 -4.47 2.61 -20.89
CA THR A 62 -4.65 3.86 -20.15
C THR A 62 -6.09 4.01 -19.71
N GLN A 63 -7.04 3.77 -20.61
CA GLN A 63 -8.46 3.80 -20.29
C GLN A 63 -8.82 2.77 -19.20
N LEU A 64 -8.38 1.52 -19.36
CA LEU A 64 -8.62 0.46 -18.39
C LEU A 64 -8.04 0.77 -17.01
N VAL A 65 -6.84 1.37 -16.95
CA VAL A 65 -6.22 1.81 -15.71
C VAL A 65 -7.11 2.81 -14.99
N PHE A 66 -7.63 3.83 -15.68
CA PHE A 66 -8.48 4.83 -15.02
C PHE A 66 -9.83 4.26 -14.57
N VAL A 67 -10.41 3.30 -15.29
CA VAL A 67 -11.61 2.58 -14.85
C VAL A 67 -11.34 1.79 -13.55
N GLU A 68 -10.22 1.07 -13.51
CA GLU A 68 -9.80 0.31 -12.32
C GLU A 68 -9.47 1.25 -11.16
N LEU A 69 -8.76 2.34 -11.45
CA LEU A 69 -8.33 3.36 -10.48
C LEU A 69 -9.52 3.98 -9.76
N PHE A 70 -10.58 4.36 -10.50
CA PHE A 70 -11.80 4.92 -9.92
C PHE A 70 -12.44 3.98 -8.89
N SER A 71 -12.47 2.67 -9.20
CA SER A 71 -13.00 1.64 -8.31
C SER A 71 -12.08 1.36 -7.13
N ALA A 72 -10.77 1.38 -7.36
CA ALA A 72 -9.74 1.09 -6.36
C ALA A 72 -9.59 2.20 -5.32
N PHE A 73 -9.94 3.45 -5.65
CA PHE A 73 -9.88 4.59 -4.73
C PHE A 73 -10.61 4.37 -3.41
N ARG A 74 -11.75 3.66 -3.43
CA ARG A 74 -12.52 3.37 -2.21
C ARG A 74 -11.73 2.60 -1.14
N ARG A 75 -10.65 1.92 -1.54
CA ARG A 75 -9.79 1.10 -0.66
C ARG A 75 -8.37 1.64 -0.58
N PHE A 76 -8.08 2.73 -1.28
CA PHE A 76 -6.76 3.35 -1.27
C PHE A 76 -6.49 3.96 0.11
N ASP A 77 -5.31 3.73 0.65
CA ASP A 77 -4.87 4.34 1.90
C ASP A 77 -4.16 5.66 1.59
N LEU A 78 -4.77 6.78 1.98
CA LEU A 78 -4.25 8.14 1.72
C LEU A 78 -2.89 8.41 2.37
N ARG A 79 -2.51 7.61 3.38
CA ARG A 79 -1.18 7.71 4.01
C ARG A 79 -0.06 7.19 3.10
N ARG A 80 -0.40 6.49 2.03
CA ARG A 80 0.54 5.91 1.08
C ARG A 80 0.78 6.84 -0.11
N PRO A 81 1.99 6.83 -0.69
CA PRO A 81 2.28 7.61 -1.87
C PRO A 81 1.44 7.11 -3.06
N PHE A 82 0.77 8.05 -3.74
CA PHE A 82 -0.14 7.74 -4.84
C PHE A 82 0.57 7.20 -6.09
N LEU A 83 1.71 7.78 -6.47
CA LEU A 83 2.43 7.44 -7.70
C LEU A 83 2.88 5.96 -7.77
N PRO A 84 3.55 5.38 -6.75
CA PRO A 84 3.88 3.96 -6.75
C PRO A 84 2.66 3.05 -6.87
N TRP A 85 1.56 3.41 -6.18
CA TRP A 85 0.31 2.67 -6.25
C TRP A 85 -0.35 2.75 -7.63
N LEU A 86 -0.34 3.92 -8.27
CA LEU A 86 -0.80 4.11 -9.64
C LEU A 86 0.02 3.26 -10.62
N TYR A 87 1.34 3.30 -10.55
CA TYR A 87 2.20 2.50 -11.45
C TYR A 87 2.02 1.00 -11.24
N ARG A 88 1.66 0.56 -10.03
CA ARG A 88 1.25 -0.82 -9.77
C ARG A 88 0.02 -1.22 -10.57
N ILE A 89 -1.01 -0.37 -10.58
CA ILE A 89 -2.21 -0.60 -11.39
C ILE A 89 -1.84 -0.63 -12.89
N VAL A 90 -1.03 0.33 -13.36
CA VAL A 90 -0.56 0.37 -14.77
C VAL A 90 0.13 -0.92 -15.18
N HIS A 91 1.09 -1.39 -14.38
CA HIS A 91 1.82 -2.61 -14.65
C HIS A 91 0.88 -3.83 -14.69
N ASN A 92 0.01 -3.97 -13.69
CA ASN A 92 -0.94 -5.06 -13.61
C ASN A 92 -1.83 -5.11 -14.85
N VAL A 93 -2.51 -3.99 -15.18
CA VAL A 93 -3.38 -3.89 -16.34
C VAL A 93 -2.61 -4.17 -17.64
N SER A 94 -1.37 -3.69 -17.77
CA SER A 94 -0.55 -3.91 -18.96
C SER A 94 -0.17 -5.38 -19.15
N VAL A 95 0.30 -6.04 -18.10
CA VAL A 95 0.66 -7.47 -18.13
C VAL A 95 -0.56 -8.31 -18.48
N ASP A 96 -1.68 -7.97 -17.87
CA ASP A 96 -2.97 -8.62 -18.09
C ASP A 96 -3.47 -8.46 -19.53
N TYR A 97 -3.36 -7.26 -20.08
CA TYR A 97 -3.67 -6.97 -21.47
C TYR A 97 -2.81 -7.82 -22.41
N LEU A 98 -1.48 -7.86 -22.20
CA LEU A 98 -0.56 -8.64 -23.03
C LEU A 98 -0.78 -10.15 -22.95
N LYS A 99 -1.10 -10.68 -21.75
CA LYS A 99 -1.46 -12.10 -21.58
C LYS A 99 -2.68 -12.49 -22.42
N ARG A 100 -3.62 -11.56 -22.59
CA ARG A 100 -4.88 -11.76 -23.32
C ARG A 100 -4.74 -11.56 -24.82
N ASP A 101 -3.97 -10.56 -25.23
CA ASP A 101 -3.60 -10.34 -26.63
C ASP A 101 -2.97 -11.61 -27.22
N ARG A 102 -2.14 -12.30 -26.44
CA ARG A 102 -1.55 -13.60 -26.81
C ARG A 102 -2.51 -14.79 -26.78
N ARG A 103 -3.57 -14.75 -25.99
CA ARG A 103 -4.49 -15.89 -25.76
C ARG A 103 -5.83 -15.78 -26.48
N GLY A 104 -6.17 -14.61 -27.01
CA GLY A 104 -7.45 -14.35 -27.66
C GLY A 104 -8.62 -14.26 -26.65
N ARG A 105 -8.97 -13.02 -26.24
CA ARG A 105 -10.23 -12.61 -25.59
C ARG A 105 -10.60 -13.24 -24.22
N ALA A 106 -10.33 -12.50 -23.14
CA ALA A 106 -11.26 -12.23 -22.01
C ALA A 106 -10.54 -11.49 -20.87
N LEU A 107 -11.02 -10.30 -20.47
CA LEU A 107 -10.50 -9.49 -19.36
C LEU A 107 -11.04 -9.99 -18.00
N THR A 108 -10.15 -10.30 -17.04
CA THR A 108 -10.47 -10.59 -15.63
C THR A 108 -9.38 -9.98 -14.74
N PRO A 109 -9.70 -9.15 -13.75
CA PRO A 109 -8.67 -8.48 -12.95
C PRO A 109 -7.77 -9.49 -12.22
N THR A 110 -6.43 -9.36 -12.37
CA THR A 110 -5.45 -10.17 -11.63
C THR A 110 -5.22 -9.60 -10.22
N THR A 111 -5.26 -10.49 -9.23
CA THR A 111 -5.13 -10.21 -7.80
C THR A 111 -3.68 -9.97 -7.34
N ASP A 112 -3.55 -9.20 -6.26
CA ASP A 112 -2.36 -8.60 -5.64
C ASP A 112 -1.13 -9.50 -5.32
N ALA A 113 -1.23 -10.82 -5.40
CA ALA A 113 -0.22 -11.75 -4.86
C ALA A 113 1.08 -11.86 -5.69
N GLN A 114 1.07 -11.50 -6.98
CA GLN A 114 2.27 -11.58 -7.86
C GLN A 114 3.19 -10.35 -7.74
N PHE A 115 2.74 -9.30 -7.03
CA PHE A 115 3.41 -8.00 -6.98
C PHE A 115 4.56 -7.95 -5.95
N ASP A 116 4.44 -8.73 -4.88
CA ASP A 116 5.38 -8.76 -3.75
C ASP A 116 6.76 -9.34 -4.12
N THR A 117 6.80 -10.15 -5.17
CA THR A 117 8.00 -10.88 -5.60
C THR A 117 8.91 -10.07 -6.53
N LEU A 118 8.39 -9.07 -7.24
CA LEU A 118 9.13 -8.37 -8.31
C LEU A 118 9.69 -7.00 -7.90
N LEU A 119 9.01 -6.27 -7.01
CA LEU A 119 9.49 -5.00 -6.46
C LEU A 119 10.14 -5.14 -5.07
N GLY A 120 10.15 -6.35 -4.51
CA GLY A 120 10.37 -6.57 -3.08
C GLY A 120 9.14 -6.16 -2.26
N PRO A 121 9.00 -6.67 -1.01
CA PRO A 121 8.00 -6.15 -0.10
C PRO A 121 8.23 -4.66 0.12
N ASP A 122 7.13 -3.93 0.19
CA ASP A 122 7.06 -2.50 0.50
C ASP A 122 7.99 -2.18 1.70
N PRO A 123 8.94 -1.22 1.60
CA PRO A 123 9.57 -0.70 2.80
C PRO A 123 8.51 0.11 3.55
N THR A 124 7.88 -0.52 4.55
CA THR A 124 7.02 0.15 5.52
C THR A 124 7.73 1.42 6.03
N PRO A 125 7.08 2.60 6.11
CA PRO A 125 7.71 3.77 6.68
C PRO A 125 7.86 3.60 8.20
N GLY A 126 9.07 3.39 8.69
CA GLY A 126 9.42 3.65 10.09
C GLY A 126 10.12 5.01 10.19
N PRO A 127 9.44 6.04 10.71
CA PRO A 127 10.08 6.84 11.76
C PRO A 127 9.20 7.06 13.00
N ALA A 128 8.04 6.39 13.10
CA ALA A 128 7.15 6.48 14.27
C ALA A 128 6.97 5.15 15.04
N GLU A 129 7.58 4.06 14.58
CA GLU A 129 7.56 2.74 15.26
C GLU A 129 8.91 2.35 15.90
N GLN A 130 9.80 3.34 16.11
CA GLN A 130 11.09 3.15 16.81
C GLN A 130 11.12 3.79 18.21
N ALA A 131 9.98 4.16 18.78
CA ALA A 131 9.91 4.81 20.10
C ALA A 131 9.52 3.87 21.26
N GLU A 132 9.60 2.55 21.10
CA GLU A 132 9.52 1.60 22.22
C GLU A 132 10.78 0.72 22.27
N GLN A 133 11.94 1.38 22.30
CA GLN A 133 13.19 0.80 22.81
C GLN A 133 13.88 1.84 23.70
N ALA A 134 13.34 2.03 24.90
CA ALA A 134 14.09 2.42 26.10
C ALA A 134 13.12 2.44 27.29
N ASP A 135 13.09 1.34 28.03
CA ASP A 135 13.28 1.31 29.49
C ASP A 135 12.54 0.13 30.12
N GLU A 136 13.33 -0.72 30.79
CA GLU A 136 13.00 -1.44 32.03
C GLU A 136 11.63 -2.13 32.17
N ASP A 137 11.55 -3.46 32.09
CA ASP A 137 11.58 -4.31 33.29
C ASP A 137 11.54 -5.81 32.96
N ASP A 138 12.22 -6.58 33.80
CA ASP A 138 12.44 -8.02 33.77
C ASP A 138 11.14 -8.85 33.64
N HIS A 139 10.82 -9.39 32.47
CA HIS A 139 9.76 -10.40 32.32
C HIS A 139 10.29 -11.66 31.64
N PRO A 140 10.41 -12.80 32.35
CA PRO A 140 10.94 -14.03 31.80
C PRO A 140 9.96 -14.65 30.78
N PRO A 141 10.45 -15.41 29.79
CA PRO A 141 9.61 -15.99 28.77
C PRO A 141 8.60 -17.00 29.37
N PRO A 142 7.37 -17.10 28.84
CA PRO A 142 6.36 -18.02 29.36
C PRO A 142 6.79 -19.48 29.14
N PRO A 143 6.52 -20.38 30.09
CA PRO A 143 6.97 -21.77 30.00
C PRO A 143 6.28 -22.51 28.85
N ARG A 144 7.09 -23.23 28.07
CA ARG A 144 6.60 -24.07 26.97
C ARG A 144 5.80 -25.23 27.54
N ARG A 145 4.59 -25.41 27.00
CA ARG A 145 3.62 -26.40 27.47
C ARG A 145 3.96 -27.76 26.85
N GLY A 146 4.38 -28.69 27.70
CA GLY A 146 4.51 -30.11 27.39
C GLY A 146 5.93 -30.60 27.54
N ASP A 147 6.27 -31.05 28.75
CA ASP A 147 6.88 -32.36 28.99
C ASP A 147 6.80 -32.67 30.49
N GLU A 148 6.25 -33.85 30.78
CA GLU A 148 6.50 -34.72 31.95
C GLU A 148 6.00 -34.24 33.34
N PHE A 149 4.86 -34.74 33.81
CA PHE A 149 4.70 -35.96 34.62
C PHE A 149 5.37 -35.91 36.00
N SER A 150 4.51 -36.10 37.01
CA SER A 150 4.78 -36.64 38.36
C SER A 150 5.82 -35.91 39.22
N ASP A 151 5.39 -35.28 40.32
CA ASP A 151 5.31 -36.03 41.57
C ASP A 151 4.62 -35.25 42.70
N GLU A 152 4.00 -36.05 43.55
CA GLU A 152 3.67 -35.85 44.97
C GLU A 152 3.09 -34.52 45.50
N HIS A 153 1.81 -34.63 45.84
CA HIS A 153 1.30 -34.40 47.20
C HIS A 153 1.93 -33.25 47.98
N ARG A 154 1.21 -32.13 48.06
CA ARG A 154 1.23 -31.36 49.31
C ARG A 154 -0.12 -30.74 49.67
N PRO A 155 -0.80 -31.24 50.73
CA PRO A 155 -2.07 -30.71 51.18
C PRO A 155 -1.91 -29.39 51.97
N VAL A 156 -3.05 -28.71 52.02
CA VAL A 156 -3.35 -27.39 52.61
C VAL A 156 -2.86 -27.23 54.06
N PHE A 157 -2.30 -26.05 54.33
CA PHE A 157 -1.90 -25.53 55.66
C PHE A 157 -2.92 -25.75 56.78
N ARG A 158 -2.45 -26.20 57.95
CA ARG A 158 -2.90 -25.70 59.26
C ARG A 158 -1.75 -25.68 60.27
N ARG A 159 -1.46 -24.48 60.82
CA ARG A 159 -0.70 -24.27 62.08
C ARG A 159 -1.58 -24.67 63.27
N PRO A 160 -1.06 -25.02 64.48
CA PRO A 160 -0.57 -24.00 65.43
C PRO A 160 0.51 -24.40 66.47
N ARG A 161 1.15 -23.32 66.97
CA ARG A 161 1.66 -23.06 68.35
C ARG A 161 2.81 -23.88 68.93
N GLY A 162 3.96 -23.21 69.06
CA GLY A 162 4.96 -23.47 70.09
C GLY A 162 4.54 -22.93 71.47
N ARG A 163 5.20 -23.46 72.50
CA ARG A 163 5.21 -23.01 73.89
C ARG A 163 6.62 -22.55 74.21
#